data_AF-A0A2E6AMY9-F1
#
_entry.id   AF-A0A2E6AMY9-F1
#
_cell.length_a   1.000
_cell.length_b   1.000
_cell.length_c   1.000
_cell.angle_alpha   90.00
_cell.angle_beta   90.00
_cell.angle_gamma   90.00
#
_symmetry.space_group_name_H-M   'P 1'
#
loop_
_entity.id
_entity.type
_entity.pdbx_description
1 polymer ?
#
loop_
_entity_poly.entity_id
_entity_poly.type
_entity_poly.pdbx_seq_one_letter_code
_entity_poly.pdbx_strand_id
1 'polypeptide(L)'
;MNASELRSVLISAVEKSESPHTDLMANFRQLLDQQVSLGMLTDVLAFSLELPIEIKQDLLETADVTLRARQLLRHVQSASVEPPRRQTYPLPFSDN
;
A
#
# COMPACT_ATOMS: atom_id res chain seq x y z
N MET A 1 10.18 -17.09 4.54
CA MET A 1 10.30 -15.92 3.65
C MET A 1 11.23 -14.90 4.26
N ASN A 2 12.36 -14.68 3.60
CA ASN A 2 13.27 -13.56 3.90
C ASN A 2 12.72 -12.24 3.31
N ALA A 3 13.37 -11.12 3.59
CA ALA A 3 12.91 -9.79 3.16
C ALA A 3 12.88 -9.60 1.63
N SER A 4 13.82 -10.21 0.91
CA SER A 4 13.90 -10.14 -0.56
C SER A 4 12.76 -10.91 -1.22
N GLU A 5 12.48 -12.11 -0.72
CA GLU A 5 11.34 -12.92 -1.16
C GLU A 5 10.02 -12.18 -0.88
N LEU A 6 9.87 -11.58 0.31
CA LEU A 6 8.67 -10.83 0.67
C LEU A 6 8.46 -9.60 -0.19
N ARG A 7 9.54 -8.88 -0.53
CA ARG A 7 9.50 -7.78 -1.49
C ARG A 7 8.97 -8.24 -2.86
N SER A 8 9.54 -9.31 -3.42
CA SER A 8 9.14 -9.82 -4.73
C SER A 8 7.68 -10.24 -4.77
N VAL A 9 7.22 -10.95 -3.73
CA VAL A 9 5.83 -11.38 -3.61
C VAL A 9 4.87 -10.20 -3.48
N LEU A 10 5.23 -9.18 -2.70
CA LEU A 10 4.39 -8.00 -2.51
C LEU A 10 4.20 -7.21 -3.81
N ILE A 11 5.27 -7.04 -4.60
CA ILE A 11 5.21 -6.39 -5.92
C ILE A 11 4.27 -7.17 -6.84
N SER A 12 4.48 -8.49 -6.95
CA SER A 12 3.66 -9.33 -7.81
C SER A 12 2.18 -9.35 -7.40
N ALA A 13 1.88 -9.25 -6.10
CA ALA A 13 0.51 -9.19 -5.61
C ALA A 13 -0.17 -7.87 -6.01
N VAL A 14 0.53 -6.74 -5.87
CA VAL A 14 -0.01 -5.42 -6.26
C VAL A 14 -0.19 -5.30 -7.77
N GLU A 15 0.77 -5.79 -8.57
CA GLU A 15 0.64 -5.82 -10.03
C GLU A 15 -0.57 -6.65 -10.49
N LYS A 16 -1.00 -7.65 -9.71
CA LYS A 16 -2.19 -8.46 -9.99
C LYS A 16 -3.49 -7.84 -9.51
N SER A 17 -3.45 -7.02 -8.45
CA SER A 17 -4.65 -6.39 -7.89
C SER A 17 -5.03 -5.11 -8.63
N GLU A 18 -4.05 -4.42 -9.21
CA GLU A 18 -4.26 -3.18 -9.94
C GLU A 18 -4.80 -3.40 -11.36
N SER A 19 -5.64 -2.47 -11.83
CA SER A 19 -6.05 -2.44 -13.23
C SER A 19 -4.88 -2.02 -14.13
N PRO A 20 -4.75 -2.57 -15.35
CA PRO A 20 -3.61 -2.33 -16.25
C PRO A 20 -3.47 -0.87 -16.76
N HIS A 21 -4.30 0.05 -16.29
CA HIS A 21 -4.37 1.44 -16.76
C HIS A 21 -3.93 2.49 -15.72
N THR A 22 -3.46 2.09 -14.54
CA THR A 22 -3.01 3.05 -13.52
C THR A 22 -1.53 3.42 -13.76
N ASP A 23 -1.25 4.68 -14.10
CA ASP A 23 0.11 5.27 -14.22
C ASP A 23 0.99 5.04 -12.97
N LEU A 24 0.36 4.69 -11.86
CA LEU A 24 0.97 4.25 -10.61
C LEU A 24 2.03 3.17 -10.86
N MET A 25 1.72 2.11 -11.60
CA MET A 25 2.64 0.97 -11.77
C MET A 25 3.89 1.31 -12.58
N ALA A 26 3.80 2.26 -13.53
CA ALA A 26 4.95 2.72 -14.30
C ALA A 26 5.97 3.46 -13.41
N ASN A 27 5.49 4.39 -12.57
CA ASN A 27 6.32 5.13 -11.63
C ASN A 27 6.88 4.21 -10.52
N PHE A 28 6.08 3.23 -10.08
CA PHE A 28 6.50 2.26 -9.07
C PHE A 28 7.60 1.34 -9.57
N ARG A 29 7.54 0.85 -10.82
CA ARG A 29 8.62 0.01 -11.38
C ARG A 29 9.97 0.71 -11.35
N GLN A 30 10.00 2.00 -11.67
CA GLN A 30 11.23 2.77 -11.62
C GLN A 30 11.78 2.92 -10.18
N LEU A 31 10.91 3.14 -9.19
CA LEU A 31 11.27 3.14 -7.77
C LEU A 31 11.74 1.76 -7.29
N LEU A 32 11.13 0.70 -7.81
CA LEU A 32 11.48 -0.69 -7.50
C LEU A 32 12.83 -1.11 -8.06
N ASP A 33 13.22 -0.59 -9.23
CA ASP A 33 14.55 -0.81 -9.81
C ASP A 33 15.66 -0.15 -8.97
N GLN A 34 15.35 0.88 -8.17
CA GLN A 34 16.31 1.62 -7.35
C GLN A 34 16.69 0.95 -6.02
N GLN A 35 16.48 -0.37 -5.85
CA GLN A 35 16.83 -1.11 -4.63
C GLN A 35 16.28 -0.50 -3.32
N VAL A 36 15.05 0.03 -3.32
CA VAL A 36 14.41 0.51 -2.08
C VAL A 36 14.32 -0.58 -1.01
N SER A 37 14.41 -0.21 0.27
CA SER A 37 14.26 -1.17 1.37
C SER A 37 12.83 -1.73 1.44
N LEU A 38 12.65 -2.90 2.05
CA LEU A 38 11.31 -3.49 2.24
C LEU A 38 10.38 -2.54 3.01
N GLY A 39 10.91 -1.83 4.01
CA GLY A 39 10.14 -0.85 4.79
C GLY A 39 9.63 0.28 3.93
N MET A 40 10.53 0.92 3.17
CA MET A 40 10.16 2.00 2.25
C MET A 40 9.13 1.55 1.22
N LEU A 41 9.35 0.38 0.60
CA LEU A 41 8.38 -0.18 -0.34
C LEU A 41 7.00 -0.38 0.30
N THR A 42 6.98 -0.94 1.50
CA THR A 42 5.73 -1.20 2.24
C THR A 42 4.99 0.11 2.52
N ASP A 43 5.71 1.16 2.90
CA ASP A 43 5.12 2.45 3.25
C ASP A 43 4.58 3.19 2.02
N VAL A 44 5.32 3.20 0.90
CA VAL A 44 4.84 3.80 -0.35
C VAL A 44 3.59 3.05 -0.85
N LEU A 45 3.60 1.71 -0.83
CA LEU A 45 2.43 0.92 -1.23
C LEU A 45 1.23 1.15 -0.31
N ALA A 46 1.42 1.14 1.01
CA ALA A 46 0.32 1.38 1.97
C ALA A 46 -0.32 2.77 1.79
N PHE A 47 0.49 3.77 1.43
CA PHE A 47 0.00 5.11 1.11
C PHE A 47 -0.76 5.14 -0.22
N SER A 48 -0.16 4.58 -1.28
CA SER A 48 -0.69 4.63 -2.65
C SER A 48 -1.93 3.77 -2.86
N LEU A 49 -2.07 2.68 -2.12
CA LEU A 49 -3.24 1.82 -2.21
C LEU A 49 -4.43 2.48 -1.48
N GLU A 50 -5.60 2.33 -2.07
CA GLU A 50 -6.88 2.76 -1.49
C GLU A 50 -7.35 1.76 -0.43
N LEU A 51 -6.60 1.69 0.68
CA LEU A 51 -6.95 0.88 1.83
C LEU A 51 -7.89 1.66 2.77
N PRO A 52 -8.85 0.99 3.42
CA PRO A 52 -9.61 1.56 4.54
C PRO A 52 -8.70 2.18 5.59
N ILE A 53 -9.16 3.25 6.23
CA ILE A 53 -8.35 4.03 7.18
C ILE A 53 -7.90 3.17 8.37
N GLU A 54 -8.74 2.24 8.81
CA GLU A 54 -8.46 1.31 9.91
C GLU A 54 -7.29 0.38 9.55
N ILE A 55 -7.21 -0.05 8.29
CA ILE A 55 -6.09 -0.86 7.79
C ILE A 55 -4.81 0.00 7.75
N LYS A 56 -4.91 1.26 7.29
CA LYS A 56 -3.74 2.16 7.28
C LYS A 56 -3.22 2.44 8.69
N GLN A 57 -4.10 2.54 9.68
CA GLN A 57 -3.74 2.70 11.09
C GLN A 57 -3.05 1.43 11.65
N ASP A 58 -3.62 0.24 11.44
CA ASP A 58 -2.99 -1.03 11.88
C ASP A 58 -1.59 -1.23 11.28
N LEU A 59 -1.42 -0.87 10.01
CA LEU A 59 -0.11 -0.88 9.36
C LEU A 59 0.85 0.12 10.02
N LEU A 60 0.42 1.36 10.31
CA LEU A 60 1.26 2.38 10.94
C LEU A 60 1.69 2.00 12.36
N GLU A 61 0.82 1.34 13.14
CA GLU A 61 1.11 0.89 14.50
C GLU A 61 2.12 -0.27 14.53
N THR A 62 2.25 -1.01 13.42
CA THR A 62 3.16 -2.15 13.34
C THR A 62 4.61 -1.71 13.06
N ALA A 63 5.45 -1.77 14.10
CA ALA A 63 6.86 -1.37 14.02
C ALA A 63 7.76 -2.39 13.28
N ASP A 64 7.44 -3.69 13.34
CA ASP A 64 8.19 -4.73 12.63
C ASP A 64 7.86 -4.67 11.13
N VAL A 65 8.85 -4.30 10.33
CA VAL A 65 8.74 -4.16 8.87
C VAL A 65 8.28 -5.45 8.19
N THR A 66 8.75 -6.60 8.65
CA THR A 66 8.39 -7.90 8.05
C THR A 66 6.95 -8.26 8.37
N LEU A 67 6.51 -7.99 9.61
CA LEU A 67 5.12 -8.19 10.01
C LEU A 67 4.18 -7.26 9.23
N ARG A 68 4.54 -5.98 9.14
CA ARG A 68 3.79 -4.97 8.39
C ARG A 68 3.65 -5.30 6.91
N ALA A 69 4.75 -5.72 6.26
CA ALA A 69 4.72 -6.15 4.87
C ALA A 69 3.82 -7.39 4.65
N ARG A 70 3.76 -8.31 5.62
CA ARG A 70 2.84 -9.45 5.56
C ARG A 70 1.39 -9.05 5.76
N GLN A 71 1.09 -8.12 6.66
CA GLN A 71 -0.26 -7.55 6.81
C GLN A 71 -0.71 -6.93 5.49
N LEU A 72 0.11 -6.05 4.92
CA LEU A 72 -0.21 -5.39 3.65
C LEU A 72 -0.47 -6.41 2.53
N LEU A 73 0.39 -7.43 2.41
CA LEU A 73 0.20 -8.51 1.43
C LEU A 73 -1.15 -9.20 1.56
N ARG A 74 -1.60 -9.49 2.80
CA ARG A 74 -2.93 -10.09 3.02
C ARG A 74 -4.05 -9.17 2.54
N HIS A 75 -3.97 -7.87 2.83
CA HIS A 75 -4.98 -6.91 2.39
C HIS A 75 -5.06 -6.83 0.87
N VAL A 76 -3.92 -6.74 0.18
CA VAL A 76 -3.83 -6.74 -1.29
C VAL A 76 -4.42 -8.02 -1.89
N GLN A 77 -4.11 -9.19 -1.33
CA GLN A 77 -4.63 -10.48 -1.83
C GLN A 77 -6.12 -10.69 -1.56
N SER A 78 -6.63 -10.10 -0.47
CA SER A 78 -8.04 -10.27 -0.04
C SER A 78 -9.04 -9.40 -0.80
N ALA A 79 -8.60 -8.61 -1.79
CA ALA A 79 -9.42 -7.66 -2.54
C ALA A 79 -10.23 -6.67 -1.65
N SER A 80 -9.80 -6.42 -0.40
CA SER A 80 -10.39 -5.41 0.49
C SER A 80 -10.00 -3.97 0.09
N VAL A 81 -9.69 -3.75 -1.18
CA VAL A 81 -9.52 -2.42 -1.75
C VAL A 81 -10.93 -1.91 -2.06
N GLU A 82 -11.56 -1.27 -1.07
CA GLU A 82 -12.84 -0.62 -1.29
C GLU A 82 -12.67 0.54 -2.29
N PRO A 83 -13.66 0.79 -3.16
CA PRO A 83 -13.63 1.96 -4.03
C PRO A 83 -13.60 3.24 -3.19
N PRO A 84 -12.98 4.31 -3.70
CA PRO A 84 -12.68 5.49 -2.91
C PRO A 84 -13.99 6.18 -2.51
N ARG A 85 -14.22 6.32 -1.19
CA ARG A 85 -15.22 7.27 -0.70
C ARG A 85 -14.67 8.67 -0.94
N ARG A 86 -15.14 9.33 -2.00
CA ARG A 86 -14.80 10.72 -2.30
C ARG A 86 -15.26 11.61 -1.15
N GLN A 87 -14.37 11.87 -0.21
CA GLN A 87 -14.58 12.85 0.83
C GLN A 87 -14.38 14.23 0.20
N THR A 88 -15.42 15.06 0.24
CA THR A 88 -15.34 16.42 -0.31
C THR A 88 -14.43 17.24 0.59
N TYR A 89 -13.28 17.66 0.06
CA TYR A 89 -12.33 18.55 0.73
C TYR A 89 -12.40 19.96 0.10
N PRO A 90 -12.22 21.04 0.89
CA PRO A 90 -12.04 21.04 2.33
C PRO A 90 -13.31 20.64 3.07
N LEU A 91 -13.15 19.98 4.22
CA LEU A 91 -14.24 19.83 5.16
C LEU A 91 -14.76 21.23 5.51
N PRO A 92 -16.08 21.42 5.67
CA PRO A 92 -16.57 22.67 6.23
C PRO A 92 -15.87 22.91 7.57
N PHE A 93 -15.37 24.13 7.78
CA PHE A 93 -14.79 24.52 9.06
C PHE A 93 -15.81 24.22 10.16
N SER A 94 -15.37 23.68 11.30
CA SER A 94 -16.23 23.61 12.47
C SER A 94 -16.46 25.03 12.96
N ASP A 95 -17.72 25.40 13.16
CA ASP A 95 -18.07 26.60 13.91
C ASP A 95 -17.61 26.38 15.36
N ASN A 96 -16.49 27.01 15.73
CA ASN A 96 -15.95 27.02 17.10
C ASN A 96 -16.76 27.93 18.01
#